data_AF-W4V2M9-F1
#
_entry.id   AF-W4V2M9-F1
#
_cell.length_a   1.000
_cell.length_b   1.000
_cell.length_c   1.000
_cell.angle_alpha   90.00
_cell.angle_beta   90.00
_cell.angle_gamma   90.00
#
_symmetry.space_group_name_H-M   'P 1'
#
loop_
_entity.id
_entity.type
_entity.pdbx_description
1 polymer ?
#
loop_
_entity_poly.entity_id
_entity_poly.type
_entity_poly.pdbx_seq_one_letter_code
_entity_poly.pdbx_strand_id
1 'polypeptide(L)'
;MRQNHEEILQYITLASKLGTPFVRVLGDLEPEPKGDVDDNVVIEALKKLAPIAEEKGVTLLVETNGVYSDTKRLCALLENVASDAVAALWDVHHPYRFAGETPGKTVQNLGAYIKYVHIKDSVVENGKTSYRMLGEGDLPIDDIMMALRSINYEGYVSLEWVKRWAADLDDAGVVFPNFANYMNRYTKKSEVKGRLFDNARKTGKYIWEKDKMIDLTFSQVLDRVVEEFPDQYAFKYTTTDYTRTYAQFRDDVDTFARSL
;
A
#
# COMPACT_ATOMS: atom_id res chain seq x y z
N MET A 1 4.68 -18.82 25.91
CA MET A 1 5.07 -17.49 26.45
C MET A 1 6.57 -17.34 26.66
N ARG A 2 7.23 -18.10 27.56
CA ARG A 2 8.68 -17.92 27.81
C ARG A 2 9.56 -18.15 26.57
N GLN A 3 9.31 -19.23 25.83
CA GLN A 3 10.02 -19.54 24.60
C GLN A 3 9.87 -18.46 23.51
N ASN A 4 8.64 -18.02 23.22
CA ASN A 4 8.39 -16.96 22.23
C ASN A 4 9.07 -15.63 22.63
N HIS A 5 9.09 -15.29 23.92
CA HIS A 5 9.76 -14.08 24.39
C HIS A 5 11.28 -14.16 24.15
N GLU A 6 11.91 -15.28 24.50
CA GLU A 6 13.34 -15.51 24.24
C GLU A 6 13.66 -15.48 22.74
N GLU A 7 12.79 -16.04 21.90
CA GLU A 7 12.96 -16.03 20.45
C GLU A 7 12.87 -14.60 19.88
N ILE A 8 11.88 -13.80 20.30
CA ILE A 8 11.76 -12.40 19.87
C ILE A 8 12.99 -11.59 20.32
N LEU A 9 13.52 -11.82 21.52
CA LEU A 9 14.76 -11.17 21.97
C LEU A 9 15.96 -11.50 21.09
N GLN A 10 16.07 -12.75 20.63
CA GLN A 10 17.11 -13.15 19.69
C GLN A 10 16.93 -12.44 18.34
N TYR A 11 15.70 -12.32 17.84
CA TYR A 11 15.42 -11.57 16.61
C TYR A 11 15.69 -10.07 16.75
N ILE A 12 15.32 -9.43 17.86
CA ILE A 12 15.66 -8.02 18.13
C ILE A 12 17.18 -7.83 18.11
N THR A 13 17.91 -8.73 18.79
CA THR A 13 19.38 -8.68 18.84
C THR A 13 20.00 -8.88 17.46
N LEU A 14 19.47 -9.80 16.67
CA LEU A 14 19.93 -10.06 15.31
C LEU A 14 19.63 -8.87 14.39
N ALA A 15 18.41 -8.33 14.45
CA ALA A 15 17.98 -7.18 13.66
C ALA A 15 18.88 -5.96 13.92
N SER A 16 19.20 -5.69 15.18
CA SER A 16 20.14 -4.63 15.58
C SER A 16 21.54 -4.85 14.98
N LYS A 17 22.06 -6.08 15.00
CA LYS A 17 23.36 -6.42 14.38
C LYS A 17 23.37 -6.27 12.86
N LEU A 18 22.23 -6.54 12.21
CA LEU A 18 22.07 -6.42 10.76
C LEU A 18 21.71 -4.99 10.31
N GLY A 19 21.42 -4.08 11.24
CA GLY A 19 20.95 -2.73 10.92
C GLY A 19 19.54 -2.70 10.32
N THR A 20 18.72 -3.72 10.57
CA THR A 20 17.34 -3.77 10.09
C THR A 20 16.39 -3.21 11.16
N PRO A 21 15.55 -2.22 10.83
CA PRO A 21 14.78 -1.49 11.84
C PRO A 21 13.56 -2.24 12.37
N PHE A 22 13.13 -3.33 11.73
CA PHE A 22 11.83 -3.96 12.00
C PHE A 22 11.94 -5.45 12.29
N VAL A 23 11.14 -5.91 13.26
CA VAL A 23 10.87 -7.33 13.51
C VAL A 23 9.35 -7.53 13.48
N ARG A 24 8.88 -8.38 12.57
CA ARG A 24 7.46 -8.76 12.49
C ARG A 24 7.10 -9.68 13.66
N VAL A 25 5.98 -9.40 14.32
CA VAL A 25 5.40 -10.24 15.36
C VAL A 25 3.94 -10.56 15.01
N LEU A 26 3.54 -11.80 15.26
CA LEU A 26 2.17 -12.27 15.03
C LEU A 26 1.42 -12.26 16.37
N GLY A 27 0.25 -11.63 16.37
CA GLY A 27 -0.64 -11.61 17.54
C GLY A 27 -1.57 -12.83 17.63
N ASP A 28 -1.68 -13.57 16.52
CA ASP A 28 -2.46 -14.79 16.38
C ASP A 28 -1.65 -15.84 15.58
N LEU A 29 -1.91 -17.12 15.79
CA LEU A 29 -1.23 -18.22 15.10
C LEU A 29 -1.69 -18.36 13.65
N GLU A 30 -2.94 -18.01 13.38
CA GLU A 30 -3.59 -18.23 12.08
C GLU A 30 -3.80 -16.91 11.35
N PRO A 31 -3.79 -16.91 10.00
CA PRO A 31 -4.11 -15.72 9.21
C PRO A 31 -5.56 -15.25 9.40
N GLU A 32 -6.49 -16.20 9.49
CA GLU A 32 -7.92 -15.98 9.72
C GLU A 32 -8.23 -16.13 11.22
N PRO A 33 -9.12 -15.30 11.80
CA PRO A 33 -9.54 -15.45 13.19
C PRO A 33 -10.32 -16.76 13.40
N LYS A 34 -9.68 -17.77 13.99
CA LYS A 34 -10.30 -19.07 14.31
C LYS A 34 -10.65 -19.25 15.78
N GLY A 35 -10.18 -18.35 16.64
CA GLY A 35 -10.41 -18.37 18.09
C GLY A 35 -10.26 -16.97 18.67
N ASP A 36 -10.41 -16.86 19.99
CA ASP A 36 -10.16 -15.59 20.68
C ASP A 36 -8.74 -15.57 21.25
N VAL A 37 -8.14 -14.37 21.20
CA VAL A 37 -6.84 -14.07 21.78
C VAL A 37 -7.08 -13.19 23.00
N ASP A 38 -6.37 -13.44 24.10
CA ASP A 38 -6.40 -12.52 25.23
C ASP A 38 -5.48 -11.33 24.95
N ASP A 39 -6.06 -10.18 24.61
CA ASP A 39 -5.31 -8.96 24.30
C ASP A 39 -4.40 -8.52 25.45
N ASN A 40 -4.77 -8.78 26.71
CA ASN A 40 -3.92 -8.42 27.85
C ASN A 40 -2.61 -9.22 27.84
N VAL A 41 -2.66 -10.49 27.43
CA VAL A 41 -1.48 -11.33 27.33
C VAL A 41 -0.51 -10.79 26.27
N VAL A 42 -1.05 -10.30 25.14
CA VAL A 42 -0.26 -9.70 24.06
C VAL A 42 0.30 -8.35 24.49
N ILE A 43 -0.51 -7.48 25.10
CA ILE A 43 -0.09 -6.17 25.63
C ILE A 43 1.05 -6.33 26.65
N GLU A 44 0.91 -7.24 27.61
CA GLU A 44 1.93 -7.47 28.64
C GLU A 44 3.23 -8.05 28.07
N ALA A 45 3.14 -8.86 27.00
CA ALA A 45 4.33 -9.34 26.31
C ALA A 45 5.04 -8.21 25.56
N LEU A 46 4.30 -7.38 24.83
CA LEU A 46 4.84 -6.24 24.09
C LEU A 46 5.44 -5.19 25.02
N LYS A 47 4.79 -4.86 26.14
CA LYS A 47 5.33 -3.93 27.16
C LYS A 47 6.66 -4.38 27.74
N LYS A 48 6.89 -5.69 27.88
CA LYS A 48 8.18 -6.23 28.34
C LYS A 48 9.27 -6.17 27.28
N LEU A 49 8.90 -6.31 26.01
CA LEU A 49 9.83 -6.32 24.89
C LEU A 49 10.17 -4.91 24.38
N ALA A 50 9.23 -3.98 24.47
CA ALA A 50 9.35 -2.63 23.90
C ALA A 50 10.60 -1.86 24.38
N PRO A 51 10.95 -1.82 25.68
CA PRO A 51 12.16 -1.14 26.13
C PRO A 51 13.46 -1.73 25.55
N ILE A 52 13.48 -3.05 25.33
CA ILE A 52 14.64 -3.76 24.78
C ILE A 52 14.73 -3.48 23.27
N ALA A 53 13.59 -3.47 22.57
CA ALA A 53 13.52 -3.12 21.17
C ALA A 53 14.00 -1.67 20.95
N GLU A 54 13.55 -0.74 21.80
CA GLU A 54 13.94 0.67 21.80
C GLU A 54 15.46 0.84 22.02
N GLU A 55 16.04 0.20 23.04
CA GLU A 55 17.49 0.23 23.32
C GLU A 55 18.31 -0.24 22.11
N LYS A 56 17.76 -1.16 21.31
CA LYS A 56 18.41 -1.76 20.14
C LYS A 56 18.10 -1.04 18.83
N GLY A 57 17.29 0.01 18.86
CA GLY A 57 16.86 0.76 17.67
C GLY A 57 15.96 -0.05 16.73
N VAL A 58 15.17 -0.97 17.28
CA VAL A 58 14.27 -1.87 16.54
C VAL A 58 12.83 -1.56 16.93
N THR A 59 11.92 -1.55 15.95
CA THR A 59 10.47 -1.48 16.15
C THR A 59 9.83 -2.83 15.89
N LEU A 60 9.03 -3.31 16.84
CA LEU A 60 8.22 -4.51 16.69
C LEU A 60 6.95 -4.17 15.91
N LEU A 61 6.69 -4.90 14.83
CA LEU A 61 5.53 -4.67 13.97
C LEU A 61 4.50 -5.78 14.17
N VAL A 62 3.39 -5.46 14.82
CA VAL A 62 2.25 -6.38 14.94
C VAL A 62 1.54 -6.43 13.59
N GLU A 63 1.53 -7.60 12.97
CA GLU A 63 0.84 -7.80 11.70
C GLU A 63 -0.67 -7.78 11.89
N THR A 64 -1.41 -7.23 10.93
CA THR A 64 -2.87 -7.29 10.86
C THR A 64 -3.35 -8.72 10.55
N ASN A 65 -3.01 -9.71 11.38
CA ASN A 65 -3.34 -11.12 11.19
C ASN A 65 -4.32 -11.63 12.25
N GLY A 66 -5.07 -12.69 11.92
CA GLY A 66 -6.01 -13.34 12.83
C GLY A 66 -7.01 -12.34 13.41
N VAL A 67 -7.17 -12.32 14.74
CA VAL A 67 -8.06 -11.35 15.41
C VAL A 67 -7.70 -9.88 15.17
N TYR A 68 -6.45 -9.57 14.81
CA TYR A 68 -5.98 -8.21 14.53
C TYR A 68 -6.16 -7.80 13.06
N SER A 69 -6.81 -8.64 12.26
CA SER A 69 -7.39 -8.21 10.98
C SER A 69 -8.53 -7.20 11.19
N ASP A 70 -9.20 -7.21 12.35
CA ASP A 70 -9.96 -6.06 12.85
C ASP A 70 -8.96 -4.99 13.33
N THR A 71 -8.76 -3.99 12.49
CA THR A 71 -7.73 -2.98 12.74
C THR A 71 -8.09 -2.02 13.87
N LYS A 72 -9.38 -1.95 14.25
CA LYS A 72 -9.81 -1.19 15.44
C LYS A 72 -9.34 -1.89 16.71
N ARG A 73 -9.42 -3.23 16.76
CA ARG A 73 -8.85 -4.03 17.85
C ARG A 73 -7.34 -3.87 17.93
N LEU A 74 -6.64 -3.89 16.79
CA LEU A 74 -5.20 -3.65 16.75
C LEU A 74 -4.83 -2.24 17.22
N CYS A 75 -5.56 -1.21 16.80
CA CYS A 75 -5.35 0.16 17.24
C CYS A 75 -5.44 0.27 18.77
N ALA A 76 -6.50 -0.30 19.36
CA ALA A 76 -6.67 -0.31 20.82
C ALA A 76 -5.51 -1.03 21.54
N LEU A 77 -5.01 -2.13 20.98
CA LEU A 77 -3.84 -2.82 21.53
C LEU A 77 -2.59 -1.93 21.51
N LEU A 78 -2.31 -1.25 20.39
CA LEU A 78 -1.14 -0.37 20.26
C LEU A 78 -1.24 0.85 21.18
N GLU A 79 -2.42 1.44 21.31
CA GLU A 79 -2.69 2.52 22.28
C GLU A 79 -2.43 2.09 23.73
N ASN A 80 -2.76 0.84 24.08
CA ASN A 80 -2.52 0.31 25.43
C ASN A 80 -1.05 -0.04 25.71
N VAL A 81 -0.28 -0.42 24.68
CA VAL A 81 1.17 -0.63 24.79
C VAL A 81 1.90 0.69 24.94
N ALA A 82 1.44 1.74 24.22
CA ALA A 82 1.93 3.12 24.33
C ALA A 82 3.46 3.25 24.20
N SER A 83 4.04 2.70 23.13
CA SER A 83 5.48 2.78 22.85
C SER A 83 5.75 2.98 21.36
N ASP A 84 6.68 3.88 21.02
CA ASP A 84 7.13 4.11 19.64
C ASP A 84 7.94 2.92 19.07
N ALA A 85 8.40 2.02 19.93
CA ALA A 85 9.07 0.77 19.55
C ALA A 85 8.08 -0.35 19.20
N VAL A 86 6.77 -0.08 19.19
CA VAL A 86 5.73 -1.02 18.76
C VAL A 86 4.78 -0.32 17.78
N ALA A 87 4.59 -0.94 16.62
CA ALA A 87 3.82 -0.37 15.52
C ALA A 87 3.10 -1.48 14.73
N ALA A 88 2.48 -1.13 13.61
CA ALA A 88 1.73 -2.05 12.77
C ALA A 88 2.48 -2.42 11.48
N LEU A 89 2.42 -3.70 11.12
CA LEU A 89 2.60 -4.16 9.75
C LEU A 89 1.21 -4.35 9.14
N TRP A 90 0.90 -3.56 8.11
CA TRP A 90 -0.36 -3.70 7.40
C TRP A 90 -0.23 -4.73 6.29
N ASP A 91 -0.78 -5.91 6.52
CA ASP A 91 -1.06 -6.88 5.47
C ASP A 91 -2.42 -6.56 4.87
N VAL A 92 -2.43 -6.02 3.65
CA VAL A 92 -3.63 -5.50 3.00
C VAL A 92 -4.70 -6.57 2.78
N HIS A 93 -4.30 -7.84 2.75
CA HIS A 93 -5.18 -8.95 2.45
C HIS A 93 -6.09 -9.31 3.64
N HIS A 94 -5.56 -9.36 4.86
CA HIS A 94 -6.30 -9.89 6.00
C HIS A 94 -7.49 -8.99 6.41
N PRO A 95 -7.34 -7.67 6.64
CA PRO A 95 -8.49 -6.81 6.94
C PRO A 95 -9.54 -6.84 5.82
N TYR A 96 -9.11 -6.83 4.56
CA TYR A 96 -10.03 -6.84 3.43
C TYR A 96 -10.81 -8.15 3.31
N ARG A 97 -10.14 -9.31 3.44
CA ARG A 97 -10.77 -10.63 3.29
C ARG A 97 -11.55 -11.10 4.49
N PHE A 98 -11.01 -10.89 5.69
CA PHE A 98 -11.54 -11.52 6.90
C PHE A 98 -12.40 -10.57 7.73
N ALA A 99 -12.13 -9.26 7.67
CA ALA A 99 -12.92 -8.24 8.37
C ALA A 99 -13.83 -7.42 7.44
N GLY A 100 -13.74 -7.60 6.12
CA GLY A 100 -14.49 -6.80 5.13
C GLY A 100 -14.11 -5.32 5.15
N GLU A 101 -12.90 -5.01 5.63
CA GLU A 101 -12.48 -3.65 5.89
C GLU A 101 -11.90 -2.99 4.64
N THR A 102 -12.40 -1.80 4.29
CA THR A 102 -11.85 -1.03 3.16
C THR A 102 -10.46 -0.48 3.49
N PRO A 103 -9.58 -0.26 2.49
CA PRO A 103 -8.25 0.30 2.73
C PRO A 103 -8.26 1.65 3.45
N GLY A 104 -9.21 2.53 3.10
CA GLY A 104 -9.38 3.82 3.77
C GLY A 104 -9.75 3.68 5.25
N LYS A 105 -10.51 2.64 5.62
CA LYS A 105 -10.85 2.36 7.01
C LYS A 105 -9.63 1.86 7.81
N THR A 106 -8.79 1.02 7.20
CA THR A 106 -7.54 0.58 7.83
C THR A 106 -6.60 1.74 8.09
N VAL A 107 -6.43 2.62 7.11
CA VAL A 107 -5.61 3.83 7.28
C VAL A 107 -6.22 4.80 8.29
N GLN A 108 -7.57 4.91 8.36
CA GLN A 108 -8.22 5.70 9.39
C GLN A 108 -7.89 5.19 10.80
N ASN A 109 -7.85 3.87 10.99
CA ASN A 109 -7.61 3.26 12.30
C ASN A 109 -6.11 3.23 12.65
N LEU A 110 -5.25 2.83 11.71
CA LEU A 110 -3.84 2.53 11.97
C LEU A 110 -2.85 3.50 11.34
N GLY A 111 -3.28 4.54 10.64
CA GLY A 111 -2.41 5.36 9.77
C GLY A 111 -1.11 5.84 10.43
N ALA A 112 -1.16 6.26 11.70
CA ALA A 112 0.04 6.69 12.44
C ALA A 112 0.97 5.53 12.86
N TYR A 113 0.43 4.32 12.96
CA TYR A 113 1.12 3.12 13.38
C TYR A 113 1.69 2.30 12.21
N ILE A 114 1.24 2.51 10.97
CA ILE A 114 1.73 1.72 9.82
C ILE A 114 3.19 2.07 9.52
N LYS A 115 4.09 1.10 9.68
CA LYS A 115 5.53 1.24 9.37
C LYS A 115 6.00 0.34 8.22
N TYR A 116 5.22 -0.68 7.90
CA TYR A 116 5.53 -1.64 6.84
C TYR A 116 4.23 -2.17 6.23
N VAL A 117 4.24 -2.46 4.93
CA VAL A 117 3.06 -2.95 4.21
C VAL A 117 3.40 -4.24 3.47
N HIS A 118 2.59 -5.27 3.67
CA HIS A 118 2.56 -6.46 2.82
C HIS A 118 1.42 -6.35 1.82
N ILE A 119 1.73 -6.63 0.55
CA ILE A 119 0.77 -6.68 -0.54
C ILE A 119 0.78 -8.06 -1.19
N LYS A 120 -0.42 -8.55 -1.50
CA LYS A 120 -0.66 -9.77 -2.28
C LYS A 120 -2.03 -9.65 -2.94
N ASP A 121 -2.25 -10.42 -4.00
CA ASP A 121 -3.51 -10.40 -4.73
C ASP A 121 -4.21 -11.76 -4.66
N SER A 122 -5.53 -11.74 -4.73
CA SER A 122 -6.35 -12.95 -4.68
C SER A 122 -7.75 -12.72 -5.25
N VAL A 123 -8.48 -13.80 -5.48
CA VAL A 123 -9.92 -13.80 -5.75
C VAL A 123 -10.61 -14.74 -4.77
N VAL A 124 -11.90 -14.54 -4.53
CA VAL A 124 -12.74 -15.50 -3.80
C VAL A 124 -13.55 -16.33 -4.78
N GLU A 125 -13.17 -17.59 -4.97
CA GLU A 125 -13.86 -18.54 -5.85
C GLU A 125 -14.50 -19.64 -5.00
N ASN A 126 -15.82 -19.84 -5.13
CA ASN A 126 -16.58 -20.85 -4.37
C ASN A 126 -16.36 -20.76 -2.83
N GLY A 127 -16.24 -19.54 -2.31
CA GLY A 127 -16.00 -19.29 -0.88
C GLY A 127 -14.58 -19.62 -0.41
N LYS A 128 -13.63 -19.86 -1.34
CA LYS A 128 -12.22 -20.08 -1.02
C LYS A 128 -11.36 -18.99 -1.66
N THR A 129 -10.39 -18.51 -0.90
CA THR A 129 -9.38 -17.58 -1.40
C THR A 129 -8.40 -18.32 -2.31
N SER A 130 -8.25 -17.84 -3.55
CA SER A 130 -7.23 -18.29 -4.51
C SER A 130 -6.28 -17.12 -4.77
N TYR A 131 -5.00 -17.31 -4.45
CA TYR A 131 -3.97 -16.29 -4.67
C TYR A 131 -3.68 -16.13 -6.16
N ARG A 132 -3.47 -14.89 -6.58
CA ARG A 132 -3.23 -14.52 -7.99
C ARG A 132 -1.98 -13.67 -8.11
N MET A 133 -1.47 -13.56 -9.34
CA MET A 133 -0.47 -12.56 -9.67
C MET A 133 -1.04 -11.16 -9.41
N LEU A 134 -0.16 -10.21 -9.07
CA LEU A 134 -0.63 -8.87 -8.74
C LEU A 134 -1.28 -8.21 -9.97
N GLY A 135 -2.53 -7.77 -9.80
CA GLY A 135 -3.36 -7.22 -10.88
C GLY A 135 -4.30 -8.23 -11.53
N GLU A 136 -4.22 -9.51 -11.17
CA GLU A 136 -5.12 -10.56 -11.65
C GLU A 136 -6.16 -10.98 -10.58
N GLY A 137 -6.08 -10.41 -9.38
CA GLY A 137 -7.08 -10.61 -8.35
C GLY A 137 -8.12 -9.48 -8.26
N ASP A 138 -8.89 -9.50 -7.18
CA ASP A 138 -9.98 -8.56 -6.89
C ASP A 138 -9.73 -7.71 -5.62
N LEU A 139 -8.49 -7.68 -5.11
CA LEU A 139 -8.13 -6.69 -4.10
C LEU A 139 -8.14 -5.27 -4.70
N PRO A 140 -8.60 -4.25 -3.95
CA PRO A 140 -8.68 -2.88 -4.43
C PRO A 140 -7.30 -2.20 -4.34
N ILE A 141 -6.34 -2.63 -5.16
CA ILE A 141 -4.95 -2.18 -5.07
C ILE A 141 -4.82 -0.67 -5.29
N ASP A 142 -5.59 -0.09 -6.21
CA ASP A 142 -5.60 1.36 -6.43
C ASP A 142 -6.01 2.14 -5.16
N ASP A 143 -7.06 1.67 -4.47
CA ASP A 143 -7.54 2.29 -3.22
C ASP A 143 -6.54 2.12 -2.08
N ILE A 144 -5.87 0.97 -1.99
CA ILE A 144 -4.77 0.73 -1.04
C ILE A 144 -3.68 1.78 -1.24
N MET A 145 -3.24 1.97 -2.49
CA MET A 145 -2.18 2.92 -2.80
C MET A 145 -2.64 4.37 -2.59
N MET A 146 -3.92 4.69 -2.85
CA MET A 146 -4.49 6.00 -2.52
C MET A 146 -4.55 6.24 -1.00
N ALA A 147 -4.93 5.24 -0.23
CA ALA A 147 -5.00 5.33 1.23
C ALA A 147 -3.60 5.57 1.83
N LEU A 148 -2.57 4.84 1.38
CA LEU A 148 -1.18 5.08 1.79
C LEU A 148 -0.69 6.49 1.42
N ARG A 149 -1.02 6.98 0.22
CA ARG A 149 -0.69 8.35 -0.18
C ARG A 149 -1.37 9.40 0.70
N SER A 150 -2.61 9.16 1.15
CA SER A 150 -3.35 10.11 1.99
C SER A 150 -2.69 10.42 3.33
N ILE A 151 -1.84 9.51 3.83
CA ILE A 151 -1.06 9.66 5.07
C ILE A 151 0.42 9.95 4.81
N ASN A 152 0.80 10.24 3.57
CA ASN A 152 2.20 10.41 3.15
C ASN A 152 3.09 9.26 3.62
N TYR A 153 2.65 8.01 3.44
CA TYR A 153 3.45 6.85 3.78
C TYR A 153 4.68 6.76 2.87
N GLU A 154 5.87 6.76 3.47
CA GLU A 154 7.18 6.69 2.78
C GLU A 154 7.91 5.35 2.99
N GLY A 155 7.27 4.40 3.67
CA GLY A 155 7.85 3.08 3.94
C GLY A 155 7.76 2.12 2.75
N TYR A 156 8.14 0.86 2.99
CA TYR A 156 8.12 -0.17 1.97
C TYR A 156 6.71 -0.73 1.73
N VAL A 157 6.40 -1.03 0.47
CA VAL A 157 5.30 -1.91 0.06
C VAL A 157 5.92 -3.18 -0.49
N SER A 158 5.86 -4.25 0.28
CA SER A 158 6.58 -5.50 0.01
C SER A 158 5.62 -6.58 -0.45
N LEU A 159 5.95 -7.27 -1.53
CA LEU A 159 5.20 -8.42 -2.00
C LEU A 159 5.37 -9.58 -1.02
N GLU A 160 4.25 -10.11 -0.50
CA GLU A 160 4.26 -11.37 0.23
C GLU A 160 3.81 -12.51 -0.69
N TRP A 161 4.76 -13.33 -1.15
CA TRP A 161 4.48 -14.46 -2.02
C TRP A 161 4.45 -15.79 -1.26
N VAL A 162 3.24 -16.32 -1.04
CA VAL A 162 2.99 -17.49 -0.17
C VAL A 162 3.15 -18.84 -0.88
N LYS A 163 4.11 -18.97 -1.80
CA LYS A 163 4.33 -20.20 -2.61
C LYS A 163 4.50 -21.48 -1.78
N ARG A 164 5.07 -21.37 -0.58
CA ARG A 164 5.19 -22.51 0.35
C ARG A 164 3.82 -23.10 0.74
N TRP A 165 2.78 -22.28 0.73
CA TRP A 165 1.43 -22.62 1.18
C TRP A 165 0.43 -22.75 0.01
N ALA A 166 0.78 -22.25 -1.17
CA ALA A 166 0.02 -22.36 -2.42
C ALA A 166 0.96 -22.82 -3.55
N ALA A 167 1.01 -24.14 -3.77
CA ALA A 167 1.98 -24.77 -4.67
C ALA A 167 1.72 -24.48 -6.16
N ASP A 168 0.52 -24.02 -6.48
CA ASP A 168 0.06 -23.58 -7.80
C ASP A 168 0.59 -22.18 -8.18
N LEU A 169 1.23 -21.47 -7.24
CA LEU A 169 1.81 -20.17 -7.51
C LEU A 169 3.11 -20.24 -8.34
N ASP A 170 3.21 -19.31 -9.29
CA ASP A 170 4.37 -19.16 -10.17
C ASP A 170 5.70 -18.99 -9.42
N ASP A 171 6.80 -19.29 -10.11
CA ASP A 171 8.15 -19.13 -9.59
C ASP A 171 8.57 -17.67 -9.43
N ALA A 172 9.51 -17.43 -8.51
CA ALA A 172 10.05 -16.11 -8.21
C ALA A 172 10.57 -15.37 -9.46
N GLY A 173 11.07 -16.11 -10.45
CA GLY A 173 11.55 -15.55 -11.73
C GLY A 173 10.45 -14.91 -12.60
N VAL A 174 9.19 -15.25 -12.37
CA VAL A 174 8.03 -14.66 -13.05
C VAL A 174 7.36 -13.60 -12.16
N VAL A 175 7.25 -13.92 -10.87
CA VAL A 175 6.50 -13.13 -9.90
C VAL A 175 7.15 -11.78 -9.60
N PHE A 176 8.47 -11.74 -9.39
CA PHE A 176 9.15 -10.50 -9.05
C PHE A 176 9.15 -9.49 -10.21
N PRO A 177 9.42 -9.87 -11.48
CA PRO A 177 9.27 -8.97 -12.60
C PRO A 177 7.83 -8.46 -12.79
N ASN A 178 6.84 -9.34 -12.64
CA ASN A 178 5.42 -8.93 -12.69
C ASN A 178 5.10 -7.89 -11.61
N PHE A 179 5.48 -8.16 -10.36
CA PHE A 179 5.27 -7.25 -9.23
C PHE A 179 5.94 -5.89 -9.46
N ALA A 180 7.22 -5.90 -9.84
CA ALA A 180 7.97 -4.67 -10.11
C ALA A 180 7.32 -3.84 -11.23
N ASN A 181 6.93 -4.49 -12.33
CA ASN A 181 6.25 -3.84 -13.44
C ASN A 181 4.88 -3.29 -13.04
N TYR A 182 4.08 -4.07 -12.30
CA TYR A 182 2.76 -3.65 -11.84
C TYR A 182 2.87 -2.44 -10.92
N MET A 183 3.75 -2.49 -9.91
CA MET A 183 3.92 -1.43 -8.91
C MET A 183 4.56 -0.16 -9.48
N ASN A 184 5.23 -0.22 -10.63
CA ASN A 184 5.83 0.94 -11.28
C ASN A 184 4.82 2.07 -11.56
N ARG A 185 3.53 1.74 -11.70
CA ARG A 185 2.46 2.73 -11.87
C ARG A 185 2.25 3.63 -10.64
N TYR A 186 2.67 3.17 -9.45
CA TYR A 186 2.52 3.91 -8.19
C TYR A 186 3.82 4.49 -7.65
N THR A 187 4.98 3.98 -8.10
CA THR A 187 6.31 4.44 -7.65
C THR A 187 6.87 5.57 -8.49
N LYS A 188 6.38 5.73 -9.73
CA LYS A 188 6.60 6.96 -10.48
C LYS A 188 6.04 8.09 -9.64
N LYS A 189 6.95 8.92 -9.12
CA LYS A 189 6.62 10.14 -8.39
C LYS A 189 5.42 10.75 -9.08
N SER A 190 4.34 10.90 -8.31
CA SER A 190 3.56 12.12 -8.38
C SER A 190 4.61 13.24 -8.41
N GLU A 191 5.02 13.66 -9.61
CA GLU A 191 5.62 14.96 -9.80
C GLU A 191 4.57 15.87 -9.22
N VAL A 192 4.81 16.25 -7.96
CA VAL A 192 4.30 17.39 -7.22
C VAL A 192 3.01 17.88 -7.82
N LYS A 193 1.86 17.78 -7.12
CA LYS A 193 0.68 18.64 -7.39
C LYS A 193 1.20 20.06 -7.64
N GLY A 194 1.38 20.37 -8.90
CA GLY A 194 2.39 21.32 -9.33
C GLY A 194 1.78 22.68 -9.21
N ARG A 195 2.47 23.59 -8.53
CA ARG A 195 2.12 25.02 -8.57
C ARG A 195 1.87 25.39 -10.03
N LEU A 196 0.61 25.69 -10.37
CA LEU A 196 0.27 26.15 -11.71
C LEU A 196 0.98 27.48 -11.99
N PHE A 197 1.55 27.59 -13.18
CA PHE A 197 2.26 28.79 -13.63
C PHE A 197 1.30 29.69 -14.38
N ASP A 198 1.27 30.98 -14.04
CA ASP A 198 0.52 31.95 -14.82
C ASP A 198 1.19 32.20 -16.18
N ASN A 199 0.38 32.36 -17.23
CA ASN A 199 0.86 32.91 -18.48
C ASN A 199 1.34 34.36 -18.30
N ALA A 200 2.11 34.90 -19.25
CA ALA A 200 2.67 36.25 -19.15
C ALA A 200 1.60 37.36 -18.96
N ARG A 201 0.35 37.11 -19.38
CA ARG A 201 -0.78 38.03 -19.24
C ARG A 201 -1.63 37.79 -17.98
N LYS A 202 -1.32 36.78 -17.17
CA LYS A 202 -2.10 36.28 -16.01
C LYS A 202 -3.56 35.93 -16.33
N THR A 203 -3.85 35.50 -17.55
CA THR A 203 -5.18 35.09 -18.02
C THR A 203 -5.33 33.59 -18.20
N GLY A 204 -4.27 32.81 -17.95
CA GLY A 204 -4.27 31.36 -18.15
C GLY A 204 -3.21 30.69 -17.29
N LYS A 205 -3.37 29.38 -17.06
CA LYS A 205 -2.50 28.56 -16.24
C LYS A 205 -1.78 27.50 -17.09
N TYR A 206 -0.56 27.17 -16.72
CA TYR A 206 0.24 26.08 -17.28
C TYR A 206 0.67 25.12 -16.17
N ILE A 207 0.81 23.85 -16.53
CA ILE A 207 1.25 22.78 -15.63
C ILE A 207 2.78 22.80 -15.47
N TRP A 208 3.50 23.08 -16.56
CA TRP A 208 4.96 23.13 -16.59
C TRP A 208 5.48 24.56 -16.78
N GLU A 209 6.67 24.81 -16.24
CA GLU A 209 7.39 26.06 -16.44
C GLU A 209 7.83 26.20 -17.90
N LYS A 210 7.78 27.43 -18.43
CA LYS A 210 8.22 27.70 -19.79
C LYS A 210 9.70 27.34 -19.95
N ASP A 211 10.05 26.76 -21.10
CA ASP A 211 11.42 26.42 -21.49
C ASP A 211 12.11 25.35 -20.62
N LYS A 212 11.33 24.52 -19.90
CA LYS A 212 11.83 23.31 -19.23
C LYS A 212 11.53 22.03 -20.02
N MET A 213 12.48 21.10 -19.97
CA MET A 213 12.27 19.75 -20.49
C MET A 213 11.21 19.04 -19.65
N ILE A 214 10.26 18.41 -20.35
CA ILE A 214 9.23 17.57 -19.76
C ILE A 214 9.69 16.13 -19.93
N ASP A 215 10.14 15.50 -18.84
CA ASP A 215 10.64 14.12 -18.83
C ASP A 215 9.50 13.12 -18.59
N LEU A 216 8.46 13.22 -19.43
CA LEU A 216 7.26 12.39 -19.36
C LEU A 216 6.96 11.82 -20.75
N THR A 217 6.42 10.59 -20.79
CA THR A 217 5.83 10.07 -22.02
C THR A 217 4.55 10.83 -22.38
N PHE A 218 4.11 10.71 -23.63
CA PHE A 218 2.86 11.35 -24.07
C PHE A 218 1.66 11.00 -23.19
N SER A 219 1.50 9.72 -22.81
CA SER A 219 0.42 9.29 -21.91
C SER A 219 0.52 9.97 -20.54
N GLN A 220 1.72 10.06 -19.97
CA GLN A 220 1.93 10.72 -18.68
C GLN A 220 1.68 12.24 -18.74
N VAL A 221 2.05 12.88 -19.85
CA VAL A 221 1.70 14.28 -20.11
C VAL A 221 0.17 14.44 -20.15
N LEU A 222 -0.52 13.55 -20.84
CA LEU A 222 -1.96 13.59 -20.98
C LEU A 222 -2.67 13.37 -19.63
N ASP A 223 -2.25 12.37 -18.85
CA ASP A 223 -2.77 12.10 -17.50
C ASP A 223 -2.65 13.34 -16.61
N ARG A 224 -1.48 13.99 -16.61
CA ARG A 224 -1.26 15.20 -15.83
C ARG A 224 -2.16 16.36 -16.26
N VAL A 225 -2.43 16.50 -17.56
CA VAL A 225 -3.37 17.53 -18.07
C VAL A 225 -4.80 17.22 -17.63
N VAL A 226 -5.21 15.96 -17.67
CA VAL A 226 -6.55 15.52 -17.25
C VAL A 226 -6.77 15.77 -15.76
N GLU A 227 -5.75 15.56 -14.92
CA GLU A 227 -5.83 15.85 -13.50
C GLU A 227 -6.11 17.33 -13.20
N GLU A 228 -5.49 18.25 -13.94
CA GLU A 228 -5.60 19.69 -13.68
C GLU A 228 -6.76 20.35 -14.44
N PHE A 229 -7.05 19.91 -15.66
CA PHE A 229 -8.01 20.53 -16.57
C PHE A 229 -8.90 19.49 -17.30
N PRO A 230 -9.64 18.64 -16.57
CA PRO A 230 -10.37 17.50 -17.14
C PRO A 230 -11.42 17.92 -18.18
N ASP A 231 -12.10 19.05 -17.93
CA ASP A 231 -13.21 19.56 -18.74
C ASP A 231 -12.77 20.50 -19.86
N GLN A 232 -11.49 20.86 -19.92
CA GLN A 232 -10.99 21.73 -20.98
C GLN A 232 -10.92 20.97 -22.31
N TYR A 233 -11.30 21.62 -23.40
CA TYR A 233 -11.22 21.02 -24.74
C TYR A 233 -9.78 20.69 -25.11
N ALA A 234 -9.52 19.40 -25.38
CA ALA A 234 -8.29 18.94 -26.01
C ALA A 234 -8.34 19.18 -27.52
N PHE A 235 -9.49 18.85 -28.13
CA PHE A 235 -9.76 19.07 -29.55
C PHE A 235 -11.16 19.63 -29.74
N LYS A 236 -11.27 20.62 -30.63
CA LYS A 236 -12.54 21.16 -31.12
C LYS A 236 -12.38 21.51 -32.60
N TYR A 237 -12.74 20.58 -33.47
CA TYR A 237 -12.73 20.84 -34.90
C TYR A 237 -14.04 21.52 -35.31
N THR A 238 -13.96 22.54 -36.17
CA THR A 238 -15.14 23.28 -36.65
C THR A 238 -15.77 22.66 -37.89
N THR A 239 -15.06 21.73 -38.55
CA THR A 239 -15.45 21.11 -39.82
C THR A 239 -15.80 19.63 -39.70
N THR A 240 -15.54 19.01 -38.54
CA THR A 240 -15.86 17.61 -38.24
C THR A 240 -16.51 17.53 -36.87
N ASP A 241 -17.39 16.54 -36.68
CA ASP A 241 -18.07 16.31 -35.40
C ASP A 241 -17.15 15.57 -34.40
N TYR A 242 -15.94 16.11 -34.20
CA TYR A 242 -14.97 15.61 -33.24
C TYR A 242 -14.60 16.71 -32.26
N THR A 243 -15.24 16.65 -31.10
CA THR A 243 -14.96 17.50 -29.94
C THR A 243 -14.73 16.60 -28.74
N ARG A 244 -13.60 16.79 -28.05
CA ARG A 244 -13.21 16.03 -26.86
C ARG A 244 -12.61 16.95 -25.82
N THR A 245 -13.03 16.77 -24.56
CA THR A 245 -12.27 17.28 -23.42
C THR A 245 -10.99 16.47 -23.22
N TYR A 246 -10.05 16.95 -22.40
CA TYR A 246 -8.85 16.16 -22.07
C TYR A 246 -9.20 14.81 -21.44
N ALA A 247 -10.18 14.76 -20.54
CA ALA A 247 -10.62 13.49 -19.94
C ALA A 247 -11.14 12.51 -21.00
N GLN A 248 -12.05 12.96 -21.87
CA GLN A 248 -12.60 12.11 -22.93
C GLN A 248 -11.53 11.68 -23.95
N PHE A 249 -10.57 12.56 -24.25
CA PHE A 249 -9.48 12.22 -25.16
C PHE A 249 -8.51 11.19 -24.56
N ARG A 250 -8.20 11.27 -23.26
CA ARG A 250 -7.42 10.23 -22.57
C ARG A 250 -8.13 8.89 -22.64
N ASP A 251 -9.44 8.86 -22.39
CA ASP A 251 -10.22 7.62 -22.48
C ASP A 251 -10.21 7.03 -23.90
N ASP A 252 -10.29 7.88 -24.94
CA ASP A 252 -10.13 7.46 -26.35
C ASP A 252 -8.72 6.86 -26.61
N VAL A 253 -7.66 7.49 -26.10
CA VAL A 253 -6.26 7.02 -26.24
C VAL A 253 -6.05 5.69 -25.51
N ASP A 254 -6.56 5.56 -24.29
CA ASP A 254 -6.46 4.33 -23.50
C ASP A 254 -7.24 3.19 -24.16
N THR A 255 -8.43 3.47 -24.68
CA THR A 255 -9.24 2.49 -25.42
C THR A 255 -8.50 1.99 -26.65
N PHE A 256 -7.88 2.90 -27.41
CA PHE A 256 -7.09 2.54 -28.58
C PHE A 256 -5.84 1.75 -28.20
N ALA A 257 -5.09 2.19 -27.18
CA ALA A 257 -3.88 1.52 -26.72
C ALA A 257 -4.14 0.09 -26.21
N ARG A 258 -5.31 -0.16 -25.60
CA ARG A 258 -5.75 -1.51 -25.20
C ARG A 258 -6.14 -2.41 -26.36
N SER A 259 -6.40 -1.86 -27.53
CA SER A 259 -6.83 -2.61 -28.73
C SER A 259 -5.67 -3.04 -29.63
N LEU A 260 -4.45 -2.58 -29.34
CA LEU A 260 -3.19 -2.95 -30.00
C LEU A 260 -2.53 -4.13 -29.27
#